data_AF-A0A4U7JCG1-F1
#
_entry.id   AF-A0A4U7JCG1-F1
#
_cell.length_a   1.000
_cell.length_b   1.000
_cell.length_c   1.000
_cell.angle_alpha   90.00
_cell.angle_beta   90.00
_cell.angle_gamma   90.00
#
_symmetry.space_group_name_H-M   'P 1'
#
loop_
_entity.id
_entity.type
_entity.pdbx_description
1 polymer ?
#
loop_
_entity_poly.entity_id
_entity_poly.type
_entity_poly.pdbx_seq_one_letter_code
_entity_poly.pdbx_strand_id
1 'polypeptide(L)'
;MYTPSDIKNSARKINDKRNDLRIKESGLKSDVRDLKSWWMGKGSISFIQGYNETEVEINRLYAEISNLESALKGLASAVERADDERRREAERIRLEELRRKSSQAKK
;
A
#
# COMPACT_ATOMS: atom_id res chain seq x y z
N MET A 1 1.30 -18.41 -5.98
CA MET A 1 1.20 -17.07 -6.62
C MET A 1 0.28 -16.24 -5.74
N TYR A 2 0.64 -15.00 -5.40
CA TYR A 2 -0.24 -14.13 -4.61
C TYR A 2 -1.47 -13.76 -5.44
N THR A 3 -2.66 -13.83 -4.85
CA THR A 3 -3.89 -13.39 -5.52
C THR A 3 -3.96 -11.86 -5.50
N PRO A 4 -4.70 -11.22 -6.43
CA PRO A 4 -4.98 -9.79 -6.35
C PRO A 4 -5.53 -9.36 -4.98
N SER A 5 -6.33 -10.21 -4.33
CA SER A 5 -6.88 -9.97 -3.00
C SER A 5 -5.79 -9.95 -1.92
N ASP A 6 -4.80 -10.84 -1.97
CA ASP A 6 -3.67 -10.85 -1.02
C ASP A 6 -2.83 -9.58 -1.13
N ILE A 7 -2.62 -9.10 -2.35
CA ILE A 7 -1.87 -7.88 -2.64
C ILE A 7 -2.65 -6.65 -2.15
N LYS A 8 -3.96 -6.58 -2.44
CA LYS A 8 -4.86 -5.52 -1.92
C LYS A 8 -4.88 -5.50 -0.39
N ASN A 9 -4.91 -6.66 0.25
CA ASN A 9 -4.87 -6.76 1.72
C ASN A 9 -3.53 -6.28 2.29
N SER A 10 -2.42 -6.56 1.62
CA SER A 10 -1.10 -6.06 2.03
C SER A 10 -1.03 -4.54 1.93
N ALA A 11 -1.56 -3.95 0.86
CA ALA A 11 -1.66 -2.50 0.71
C ALA A 11 -2.50 -1.86 1.83
N ARG A 12 -3.63 -2.47 2.21
CA ARG A 12 -4.44 -2.01 3.36
C ARG A 12 -3.67 -2.03 4.66
N LYS A 13 -2.98 -3.13 4.99
CA LYS A 13 -2.17 -3.25 6.21
C LYS A 13 -1.10 -2.16 6.29
N ILE A 14 -0.46 -1.83 5.17
CA ILE A 14 0.52 -0.75 5.09
C ILE A 14 -0.11 0.61 5.39
N ASN A 15 -1.28 0.89 4.79
CA ASN A 15 -2.05 2.09 5.07
C ASN A 15 -2.48 2.18 6.54
N ASP A 16 -2.90 1.08 7.15
CA ASP A 16 -3.27 1.04 8.57
C ASP A 16 -2.06 1.38 9.45
N LYS A 17 -0.89 0.83 9.15
CA LYS A 17 0.36 1.16 9.85
C LYS A 17 0.77 2.63 9.67
N ARG A 18 0.50 3.22 8.50
CA ARG A 18 0.67 4.67 8.28
C ARG A 18 -0.18 5.48 9.25
N ASN A 19 -1.45 5.09 9.42
CA ASN A 19 -2.38 5.78 10.30
C ASN A 19 -1.97 5.64 11.77
N ASP A 20 -1.54 4.45 12.19
CA ASP A 20 -0.97 4.23 13.52
C ASP A 20 0.22 5.17 13.79
N LEU A 21 1.13 5.29 12.82
CA LEU A 21 2.29 6.18 12.93
C LEU A 21 1.88 7.64 13.05
N ARG A 22 0.91 8.08 12.26
CA ARG A 22 0.36 9.45 12.29
C ARG A 22 -0.26 9.82 13.63
N ILE A 23 -0.95 8.88 14.27
CA ILE A 23 -1.51 9.10 15.61
C ILE A 23 -0.37 9.30 16.62
N LYS A 24 0.65 8.44 16.58
CA LYS A 24 1.81 8.52 17.50
C LYS A 24 2.61 9.81 17.31
N GLU A 25 2.88 10.18 16.06
CA GLU A 25 3.55 11.43 15.71
C GLU A 25 2.75 12.64 16.21
N SER A 26 1.43 12.66 16.01
CA SER A 26 0.58 13.74 16.50
C SER A 26 0.64 13.88 18.03
N GLY A 27 0.72 12.76 18.75
CA GLY A 27 0.93 12.76 20.20
C GLY A 27 2.27 13.37 20.57
N LEU A 28 3.36 12.87 19.97
CA LEU A 28 4.71 13.37 20.22
C LEU A 28 4.84 14.88 19.91
N LYS A 29 4.21 15.34 18.81
CA LYS A 29 4.18 16.76 18.44
C LYS A 29 3.48 17.62 19.50
N SER A 30 2.44 17.10 20.14
CA SER A 30 1.79 17.76 21.27
C SER A 30 2.73 17.84 22.46
N ASP A 31 3.36 16.71 22.82
CA ASP A 31 4.27 16.64 23.96
C ASP A 31 5.46 17.60 23.78
N VAL A 32 6.05 17.68 22.58
CA VAL A 32 7.14 18.63 22.29
C VAL A 32 6.68 20.08 22.38
N ARG A 33 5.45 20.39 21.96
CA ARG A 33 4.88 21.74 22.09
C ARG A 33 4.71 22.11 23.55
N ASP A 34 4.22 21.19 24.37
CA ASP A 34 4.00 21.40 25.80
C ASP A 34 5.34 21.55 26.53
N LEU A 35 6.33 20.72 26.20
CA LEU A 35 7.70 20.78 26.70
C LEU A 35 8.34 22.16 26.50
N LYS A 36 8.10 22.78 25.33
CA LYS A 36 8.62 24.12 24.99
C LYS A 36 8.13 25.21 25.94
N SER A 37 6.99 25.01 26.61
CA SER A 37 6.39 26.04 27.48
C SER A 37 7.07 26.15 28.85
N TRP A 38 7.71 25.08 29.34
CA TRP A 38 8.27 25.05 30.70
C TRP A 38 9.74 24.62 30.76
N TRP A 39 10.28 23.97 29.72
CA TRP A 39 11.70 23.64 29.66
C TRP A 39 12.46 24.61 28.76
N MET A 40 13.07 25.62 29.39
CA MET A 40 13.82 26.68 28.71
C MET A 40 15.33 26.49 28.99
N GLY A 41 16.12 26.23 27.95
CA GLY A 41 17.58 26.10 28.06
C GLY A 41 18.23 25.51 26.81
N LYS A 42 19.57 25.45 26.78
CA LYS A 42 20.32 24.89 25.64
C LYS A 42 19.90 23.44 25.31
N GLY A 43 19.62 22.64 26.34
CA GLY A 43 19.14 21.26 26.17
C GLY A 43 17.79 21.17 25.44
N SER A 44 16.83 22.04 25.76
CA SER A 44 15.53 22.03 25.08
C SER A 44 15.63 22.51 23.64
N ILE A 45 16.50 23.49 23.35
CA ILE A 45 16.78 23.94 21.98
C ILE A 45 17.34 22.78 21.15
N SER A 46 18.37 22.09 21.63
CA SER A 46 18.97 20.96 20.92
C SER A 46 17.99 19.79 20.72
N PHE A 47 17.18 19.49 21.74
CA PHE A 47 16.14 18.47 21.63
C PHE A 47 15.09 18.82 20.56
N ILE A 48 14.54 20.05 20.60
CA ILE A 48 13.53 20.52 19.63
C ILE A 48 14.12 20.52 18.22
N GLN A 49 15.38 20.89 18.05
CA GLN A 49 16.05 20.84 16.75
C GLN A 49 16.15 19.40 16.21
N GLY A 50 16.64 18.46 17.03
CA GLY A 50 16.70 17.05 16.63
C GLY A 50 15.31 16.43 16.36
N TYR A 51 14.30 16.87 17.10
CA TYR A 51 12.90 16.50 16.83
C TYR A 51 12.45 17.02 15.45
N ASN A 52 12.72 18.28 15.11
CA ASN A 52 12.33 18.83 13.80
C ASN A 52 13.03 18.11 12.63
N GLU A 53 14.30 17.73 12.81
CA GLU A 53 15.02 16.90 11.82
C GLU A 53 14.35 15.53 11.66
N THR A 54 13.95 14.91 12.79
CA THR A 54 13.22 13.64 12.78
C THR A 54 11.84 13.79 12.12
N GLU A 55 11.13 14.89 12.33
CA GLU A 55 9.83 15.18 11.70
C GLU A 55 9.95 15.23 10.17
N VAL A 56 11.06 15.76 9.63
CA VAL A 56 11.33 15.73 8.18
C VAL A 56 11.46 14.29 7.68
N GLU A 57 12.18 13.42 8.38
CA GLU A 57 12.32 12.01 7.99
C GLU A 57 11.00 11.24 8.11
N ILE A 58 10.19 11.52 9.15
CA ILE A 58 8.84 10.95 9.29
C ILE A 58 7.96 11.33 8.09
N ASN A 59 8.00 12.59 7.65
CA ASN A 59 7.25 13.04 6.49
C ASN A 59 7.71 12.35 5.18
N ARG A 60 9.01 12.12 5.01
CA ARG A 60 9.54 11.33 3.88
C ARG A 60 9.04 9.89 3.93
N LEU A 61 9.06 9.28 5.11
CA LEU A 61 8.54 7.92 5.30
C LEU A 61 7.05 7.82 4.93
N TYR A 62 6.23 8.82 5.24
CA TYR A 62 4.83 8.82 4.80
C TYR A 62 4.68 8.85 3.27
N ALA A 63 5.52 9.63 2.58
CA ALA A 63 5.51 9.66 1.13
C ALA A 63 5.91 8.29 0.55
N GLU A 64 6.95 7.65 1.09
CA GLU A 64 7.38 6.32 0.69
C GLU A 64 6.29 5.26 0.92
N ILE A 65 5.63 5.29 2.08
CA ILE A 65 4.52 4.39 2.39
C ILE A 65 3.36 4.59 1.41
N SER A 66 3.02 5.84 1.08
CA SER A 66 1.97 6.15 0.11
C SER A 66 2.31 5.65 -1.30
N ASN A 67 3.58 5.79 -1.71
CA ASN A 67 4.08 5.29 -2.99
C ASN A 67 4.01 3.76 -3.02
N LEU A 68 4.41 3.08 -1.95
CA LEU A 68 4.35 1.63 -1.83
C LEU A 68 2.90 1.11 -1.88
N GLU A 69 1.97 1.75 -1.16
CA GLU A 69 0.54 1.43 -1.20
C GLU A 69 0.00 1.53 -2.63
N SER A 70 0.35 2.61 -3.34
CA SER A 70 -0.07 2.85 -4.73
C SER A 70 0.52 1.81 -5.68
N ALA A 71 1.80 1.47 -5.53
CA ALA A 71 2.46 0.44 -6.31
C ALA A 71 1.82 -0.94 -6.12
N LEU A 72 1.47 -1.31 -4.88
CA LEU A 72 0.78 -2.57 -4.59
C LEU A 72 -0.62 -2.61 -5.19
N LYS A 73 -1.38 -1.51 -5.11
CA LYS A 73 -2.68 -1.40 -5.78
C LYS A 73 -2.55 -1.57 -7.30
N GLY A 74 -1.53 -0.94 -7.90
CA GLY A 74 -1.21 -1.09 -9.31
C GLY A 74 -0.86 -2.53 -9.69
N LEU A 75 -0.03 -3.18 -8.89
CA LEU A 75 0.34 -4.59 -9.06
C LEU A 75 -0.88 -5.51 -8.96
N ALA A 76 -1.75 -5.32 -7.96
CA ALA A 76 -2.96 -6.11 -7.81
C ALA A 76 -3.86 -6.03 -9.05
N SER A 77 -4.06 -4.82 -9.60
CA SER A 77 -4.83 -4.61 -10.83
C SER A 77 -4.16 -5.25 -12.05
N ALA A 78 -2.82 -5.23 -12.13
CA ALA A 78 -2.09 -5.89 -13.21
C ALA A 78 -2.25 -7.41 -13.15
N VAL A 79 -2.15 -8.01 -11.95
CA VAL A 79 -2.36 -9.45 -11.74
C VAL A 79 -3.80 -9.85 -12.09
N GLU A 80 -4.79 -9.07 -11.64
CA GLU A 80 -6.21 -9.31 -11.94
C GLU A 80 -6.49 -9.32 -13.45
N ARG A 81 -5.94 -8.34 -14.19
CA ARG A 81 -6.04 -8.31 -15.65
C ARG A 81 -5.38 -9.53 -16.32
N ALA A 82 -4.19 -9.92 -15.85
CA ALA A 82 -3.48 -11.08 -16.40
C ALA A 82 -4.19 -12.41 -16.09
N ASP A 83 -4.87 -12.52 -14.95
CA ASP A 83 -5.71 -13.66 -14.61
C ASP A 83 -6.97 -13.71 -15.48
N ASP A 84 -7.63 -12.56 -15.68
CA ASP A 84 -8.84 -12.46 -16.52
C ASP A 84 -8.56 -12.75 -18.00
N GLU A 85 -7.42 -12.31 -18.51
CA GLU A 85 -7.01 -12.58 -19.88
C GLU A 85 -6.75 -14.08 -20.09
N ARG A 86 -6.02 -14.73 -19.16
CA ARG A 86 -5.84 -16.19 -19.18
C ARG A 86 -7.15 -16.94 -19.11
N ARG A 87 -8.10 -16.48 -18.30
CA ARG A 87 -9.42 -17.10 -18.18
C ARG A 87 -10.22 -16.99 -19.48
N ARG A 88 -10.25 -15.80 -20.09
CA ARG A 88 -10.94 -15.56 -21.37
C ARG A 88 -10.36 -16.39 -22.50
N GLU A 89 -9.03 -16.52 -22.57
CA GLU A 89 -8.37 -17.35 -23.58
C GLU A 89 -8.73 -18.84 -23.39
N ALA A 90 -8.67 -19.35 -22.16
CA ALA A 90 -9.03 -20.72 -21.87
C ALA A 90 -10.51 -21.04 -22.21
N GLU A 91 -11.41 -20.10 -21.96
CA GLU A 91 -12.83 -20.23 -22.32
C GLU A 91 -13.04 -20.23 -23.84
N ARG A 92 -12.32 -19.38 -24.57
CA ARG A 92 -12.34 -19.36 -26.04
C ARG A 92 -11.89 -20.69 -26.63
N ILE A 93 -10.77 -21.24 -26.15
CA ILE A 93 -10.25 -22.54 -26.59
C ILE A 93 -11.27 -23.65 -26.32
N ARG A 94 -11.87 -23.69 -25.12
CA ARG A 94 -12.90 -24.68 -24.77
C ARG A 94 -14.13 -24.59 -25.68
N LEU A 95 -14.58 -23.38 -26.00
CA LEU A 95 -15.74 -23.16 -26.88
C LEU A 95 -15.44 -23.62 -28.32
N GLU A 96 -14.24 -23.37 -28.83
CA GLU A 96 -13.81 -23.84 -30.14
C GLU A 96 -13.72 -25.37 -30.21
N GLU A 97 -13.20 -26.01 -29.17
CA GLU A 97 -13.15 -27.47 -29.09
C GLU A 97 -14.55 -28.10 -29.07
N LEU A 98 -15.48 -27.52 -28.30
CA LEU A 98 -16.88 -27.95 -28.27
C LEU A 98 -17.54 -27.78 -29.65
N ARG A 99 -17.28 -26.68 -30.35
CA ARG A 99 -17.75 -26.44 -31.73
C ARG A 99 -17.19 -27.46 -32.73
N ARG A 100 -15.91 -27.82 -32.62
CA ARG A 100 -15.28 -28.84 -33.46
C ARG A 100 -15.85 -30.24 -33.20
N LYS A 101 -16.04 -30.62 -31.95
CA LYS A 101 -16.61 -31.93 -31.58
C LYS A 101 -18.06 -32.07 -32.03
N SER A 102 -18.86 -31.01 -31.88
CA SER A 102 -20.27 -31.01 -32.30
C SER A 102 -20.46 -30.99 -33.82
N SER A 103 -19.52 -30.44 -34.59
CA SER A 103 -19.56 -30.51 -36.06
C SER A 103 -19.11 -31.87 -36.60
N GLN A 104 -18.19 -32.55 -35.90
CA GLN A 104 -17.80 -33.93 -36.23
C GLN A 104 -18.89 -34.96 -35.89
N ALA A 105 -19.65 -34.76 -34.81
CA ALA A 105 -20.73 -35.65 -34.42
C ALA A 105 -22.00 -35.56 -35.30
N LYS A 106 -22.08 -34.56 -36.19
CA LYS A 106 -23.21 -34.34 -37.11
C LYS A 106 -22.94 -34.79 -38.56
N LYS A 107 -21.74 -35.29 -38.85
CA LYS A 107 -21.38 -35.93 -40.13
C LYS A 107 -21.37 -37.43 -39.95
#